data_AF-A0A1C6EL77-F1
#
_entry.id   AF-A0A1C6EL77-F1
#
_cell.length_a   1.000
_cell.length_b   1.000
_cell.length_c   1.000
_cell.angle_alpha   90.00
_cell.angle_beta   90.00
_cell.angle_gamma   90.00
#
_symmetry.space_group_name_H-M   'P 1'
#
loop_
_entity.id
_entity.type
_entity.pdbx_description
1 polymer ?
#
loop_
_entity_poly.entity_id
_entity_poly.type
_entity_poly.pdbx_seq_one_letter_code
_entity_poly.pdbx_strand_id
1 'polypeptide(L)'
;MGDRYTYYSTQRPVDLGTYPRPPDNLPVEIINYDVNSRIPVEGEVFEAWGELTYAKPLTDRQQYDYELRPSRDNPDVRVKMRRQAQVVGPWEEYHSIPEEQRETEYDHARGLYRPRQSVSPERLKTRYISVKMSPVPNWHTPKRKDTPRHGAR
;
A
#
# COMPACT_ATOMS: atom_id res chain seq x y z
N MET A 1 -19.75 0.12 -11.32
CA MET A 1 -18.41 0.21 -11.94
C MET A 1 -17.58 -0.94 -11.40
N GLY A 2 -16.88 -1.69 -12.27
CA GLY A 2 -15.89 -2.68 -11.82
C GLY A 2 -14.66 -1.99 -11.22
N ASP A 3 -13.89 -2.73 -10.42
CA ASP A 3 -12.63 -2.24 -9.87
C ASP A 3 -11.68 -1.81 -11.01
N ARG A 4 -11.09 -0.62 -10.89
CA ARG A 4 -10.09 -0.08 -11.81
C ARG A 4 -8.70 -0.17 -11.18
N TYR A 5 -7.69 -0.39 -12.01
CA TYR A 5 -6.30 -0.53 -11.57
C TYR A 5 -5.46 0.59 -12.15
N THR A 6 -4.99 1.49 -11.31
CA THR A 6 -4.19 2.66 -11.69
C THR A 6 -2.71 2.38 -11.45
N TYR A 7 -1.89 2.80 -12.39
CA TYR A 7 -0.44 2.67 -12.35
C TYR A 7 0.21 3.98 -12.76
N TYR A 8 1.29 4.33 -12.07
CA TYR A 8 2.03 5.57 -12.29
C TYR A 8 3.30 5.31 -13.10
N SER A 9 3.49 6.08 -14.17
CA SER A 9 4.75 6.06 -14.93
C SER A 9 5.78 6.95 -14.24
N THR A 10 6.81 6.35 -13.63
CA THR A 10 7.73 7.11 -12.78
C THR A 10 9.05 7.48 -13.44
N GLN A 11 9.49 6.73 -14.45
CA GLN A 11 10.81 6.92 -15.06
C GLN A 11 10.74 7.67 -16.40
N ARG A 12 9.64 7.54 -17.15
CA ARG A 12 9.50 8.10 -18.51
C ARG A 12 8.13 8.74 -18.74
N PRO A 13 8.04 9.75 -19.64
CA PRO A 13 6.77 10.30 -20.08
C PRO A 13 5.81 9.23 -20.61
N VAL A 14 4.51 9.47 -20.45
CA VAL A 14 3.48 8.58 -21.00
C VAL A 14 3.27 8.89 -22.48
N ASP A 15 3.81 8.02 -23.33
CA ASP A 15 3.74 8.09 -24.80
C ASP A 15 3.58 6.70 -25.45
N LEU A 16 3.40 6.64 -26.78
CA LEU A 16 3.31 5.41 -27.56
C LEU A 16 4.49 4.48 -27.27
N GLY A 17 4.17 3.23 -26.89
CA GLY A 17 5.17 2.20 -26.60
C GLY A 17 5.79 2.30 -25.20
N THR A 18 5.38 3.27 -24.36
CA THR A 18 5.88 3.42 -22.98
C THR A 18 5.00 2.73 -21.93
N TYR A 19 3.96 2.03 -22.36
CA TYR A 19 3.03 1.30 -21.48
C TYR A 19 2.59 -0.04 -22.11
N PRO A 20 2.22 -1.02 -21.28
CA PRO A 20 1.79 -2.33 -21.77
C PRO A 20 0.43 -2.25 -22.47
N ARG A 21 0.30 -2.94 -23.60
CA ARG A 21 -0.96 -3.03 -24.36
C ARG A 21 -1.30 -4.49 -24.70
N PRO A 22 -1.54 -5.35 -23.69
CA PRO A 22 -1.95 -6.73 -23.95
C PRO A 22 -3.31 -6.75 -24.67
N PRO A 23 -3.55 -7.68 -25.62
CA PRO A 23 -4.77 -7.72 -26.42
C PRO A 23 -6.07 -7.80 -25.62
N ASP A 24 -6.04 -8.37 -24.42
CA ASP A 24 -7.20 -8.61 -23.56
C ASP A 24 -7.32 -7.65 -22.35
N ASN A 25 -6.41 -6.67 -22.24
CA ASN A 25 -6.38 -5.68 -21.16
C ASN A 25 -5.71 -4.37 -21.62
N LEU A 26 -6.33 -3.69 -22.58
CA LEU A 26 -5.91 -2.35 -23.00
C LEU A 26 -6.15 -1.31 -21.88
N PRO A 27 -5.36 -0.23 -21.82
CA PRO A 27 -5.64 0.85 -20.89
C PRO A 27 -7.00 1.47 -21.20
N VAL A 28 -7.79 1.69 -20.16
CA VAL A 28 -9.10 2.35 -20.24
C VAL A 28 -8.99 3.87 -20.09
N GLU A 29 -7.91 4.35 -19.49
CA GLU A 29 -7.65 5.77 -19.28
C GLU A 29 -6.13 6.01 -19.23
N ILE A 30 -5.71 7.10 -19.85
CA ILE A 30 -4.32 7.53 -19.91
C ILE A 30 -4.31 9.02 -19.60
N ILE A 31 -3.62 9.40 -18.53
CA ILE A 31 -3.45 10.79 -18.12
C ILE A 31 -1.96 11.10 -18.19
N ASN A 32 -1.58 12.12 -18.95
CA ASN A 32 -0.23 12.65 -18.95
C ASN A 32 -0.26 13.98 -18.19
N TYR A 33 0.59 14.13 -17.19
CA TYR A 33 0.58 15.29 -16.29
C TYR A 33 1.23 16.52 -16.93
N ASP A 34 2.47 16.37 -17.38
CA ASP A 34 3.27 17.39 -18.08
C ASP A 34 4.36 16.66 -18.87
N VAL A 35 4.62 17.12 -20.10
CA VAL A 35 5.66 16.55 -20.96
C VAL A 35 7.07 16.89 -20.46
N ASN A 36 7.22 17.93 -19.64
CA ASN A 36 8.53 18.47 -19.22
C ASN A 36 8.89 18.18 -17.75
N SER A 37 7.94 17.71 -16.92
CA SER A 37 8.21 17.45 -15.50
C SER A 37 7.34 16.33 -14.91
N ARG A 38 7.84 15.70 -13.85
CA ARG A 38 7.07 14.77 -13.02
C ARG A 38 6.30 15.57 -11.97
N ILE A 39 5.10 15.11 -11.61
CA ILE A 39 4.28 15.72 -10.56
C ILE A 39 4.24 14.77 -9.35
N PRO A 40 4.31 15.30 -8.11
CA PRO A 40 4.07 14.51 -6.91
C PRO A 40 2.71 13.80 -6.94
N VAL A 41 2.71 12.49 -6.66
CA VAL A 41 1.49 11.71 -6.57
C VAL A 41 0.94 11.78 -5.14
N GLU A 42 -0.33 12.15 -5.02
CA GLU A 42 -0.98 12.27 -3.71
C GLU A 42 -0.95 10.94 -2.93
N GLY A 43 -0.49 11.00 -1.68
CA GLY A 43 -0.43 9.82 -0.80
C GLY A 43 0.71 8.84 -1.11
N GLU A 44 1.58 9.17 -2.07
CA GLU A 44 2.75 8.38 -2.45
C GLU A 44 4.06 9.14 -2.16
N VAL A 45 5.17 8.42 -2.17
CA VAL A 45 6.52 8.97 -1.89
C VAL A 45 7.32 9.26 -3.16
N PHE A 46 6.65 9.33 -4.30
CA PHE A 46 7.28 9.48 -5.60
C PHE A 46 6.50 10.43 -6.49
N GLU A 47 7.17 10.88 -7.54
CA GLU A 47 6.59 11.68 -8.61
C GLU A 47 6.41 10.81 -9.85
N ALA A 48 5.43 11.17 -10.68
CA ALA A 48 5.12 10.46 -11.90
C ALA A 48 4.94 11.42 -13.08
N TRP A 49 5.07 10.90 -14.28
CA TRP A 49 4.77 11.60 -15.53
C TRP A 49 3.29 11.52 -15.92
N GLY A 50 2.57 10.59 -15.31
CA GLY A 50 1.18 10.33 -15.64
C GLY A 50 0.67 9.01 -15.07
N GLU A 51 -0.58 8.72 -15.40
CA GLU A 51 -1.36 7.59 -14.92
C GLU A 51 -1.87 6.73 -16.07
N LEU A 52 -1.89 5.43 -15.83
CA LEU A 52 -2.46 4.44 -16.71
C LEU A 52 -3.48 3.62 -15.92
N THR A 53 -4.73 3.62 -16.37
CA THR A 53 -5.79 2.85 -15.73
C THR A 53 -6.16 1.65 -16.60
N TYR A 54 -6.30 0.48 -15.97
CA TYR A 54 -6.70 -0.77 -16.62
C TYR A 54 -7.94 -1.37 -15.96
N ALA A 55 -8.66 -2.21 -16.70
CA ALA A 55 -9.82 -2.95 -16.19
C ALA A 55 -9.43 -4.21 -15.39
N LYS A 56 -8.25 -4.78 -15.68
CA LYS A 56 -7.66 -5.90 -14.95
C LYS A 56 -6.26 -5.50 -14.44
N PRO A 57 -5.76 -6.13 -13.37
CA PRO A 57 -4.41 -5.83 -12.89
C PRO A 57 -3.36 -6.21 -13.93
N LEU A 58 -2.32 -5.40 -14.04
CA LEU A 58 -1.10 -5.74 -14.75
C LEU A 58 -0.31 -6.79 -13.98
N THR A 59 0.34 -7.70 -14.72
CA THR A 59 1.28 -8.66 -14.14
C THR A 59 2.51 -7.95 -13.56
N ASP A 60 3.19 -8.58 -12.60
CA ASP A 60 4.42 -8.04 -12.01
C ASP A 60 5.48 -7.76 -13.09
N ARG A 61 5.56 -8.61 -14.12
CA ARG A 61 6.48 -8.41 -15.24
C ARG A 61 6.13 -7.17 -16.07
N GLN A 62 4.85 -6.97 -16.39
CA GLN A 62 4.42 -5.76 -17.11
C GLN A 62 4.68 -4.49 -16.29
N GLN A 63 4.48 -4.55 -14.97
CA GLN A 63 4.82 -3.42 -14.11
C GLN A 63 6.32 -3.15 -14.12
N TYR A 64 7.15 -4.20 -14.04
CA TYR A 64 8.61 -4.09 -14.06
C TYR A 64 9.17 -3.59 -15.40
N ASP A 65 8.80 -4.23 -16.51
CA ASP A 65 9.32 -3.93 -17.87
C ASP A 65 9.00 -2.48 -18.29
N TYR A 66 7.91 -1.93 -17.75
CA TYR A 66 7.47 -0.55 -18.00
C TYR A 66 7.73 0.40 -16.82
N GLU A 67 8.37 -0.07 -15.74
CA GLU A 67 8.72 0.71 -14.54
C GLU A 67 7.52 1.45 -13.92
N LEU A 68 6.37 0.77 -13.95
CA LEU A 68 5.10 1.25 -13.44
C LEU A 68 4.98 0.93 -11.95
N ARG A 69 4.50 1.91 -11.18
CA ARG A 69 4.18 1.71 -9.77
C ARG A 69 2.67 1.62 -9.58
N PRO A 70 2.14 0.56 -8.94
CA PRO A 70 0.71 0.44 -8.74
C PRO A 70 0.23 1.45 -7.70
N SER A 71 -0.96 2.03 -7.90
CA SER A 71 -1.60 2.85 -6.88
C SER A 71 -1.89 2.06 -5.62
N ARG A 72 -1.74 2.71 -4.45
CA ARG A 72 -2.16 2.15 -3.16
C ARG A 72 -3.62 1.69 -3.15
N ASP A 73 -4.46 2.31 -3.97
CA ASP A 73 -5.91 2.07 -3.96
C ASP A 73 -6.33 0.88 -4.82
N ASN A 74 -5.40 0.32 -5.61
CA ASN A 74 -5.63 -0.91 -6.34
C ASN A 74 -6.03 -2.03 -5.35
N PRO A 75 -7.11 -2.79 -5.62
CA PRO A 75 -7.66 -3.75 -4.66
C PRO A 75 -6.63 -4.75 -4.11
N ASP A 76 -5.75 -5.26 -4.98
CA ASP A 76 -4.69 -6.21 -4.62
C ASP A 76 -3.61 -5.54 -3.75
N VAL A 77 -3.25 -4.29 -4.02
CA VAL A 77 -2.34 -3.49 -3.19
C VAL A 77 -2.95 -3.23 -1.81
N ARG A 78 -4.23 -2.82 -1.75
CA ARG A 78 -4.95 -2.63 -0.48
C ARG A 78 -5.03 -3.91 0.35
N VAL A 79 -5.23 -5.06 -0.29
CA VAL A 79 -5.21 -6.37 0.41
C VAL A 79 -3.81 -6.67 0.93
N LYS A 80 -2.77 -6.46 0.13
CA LYS A 80 -1.37 -6.69 0.50
C LYS A 80 -0.96 -5.81 1.69
N MET A 81 -1.27 -4.51 1.63
CA MET A 81 -0.97 -3.57 2.73
C MET A 81 -1.71 -3.93 4.02
N ARG A 82 -2.99 -4.30 3.94
CA ARG A 82 -3.75 -4.74 5.13
C ARG A 82 -3.14 -5.97 5.79
N ARG A 83 -2.64 -6.93 5.00
CA ARG A 83 -1.94 -8.11 5.51
C ARG A 83 -0.63 -7.75 6.18
N GLN A 84 0.16 -6.85 5.57
CA GLN A 84 1.41 -6.36 6.17
C GLN A 84 1.16 -5.61 7.48
N ALA A 85 0.10 -4.78 7.54
CA ALA A 85 -0.27 -4.06 8.75
C ALA A 85 -0.60 -4.99 9.93
N GLN A 86 -1.17 -6.18 9.70
CA GLN A 86 -1.40 -7.16 10.77
C GLN A 86 -0.11 -7.76 11.36
N VAL A 87 1.02 -7.57 10.71
CA VAL A 87 2.33 -8.04 11.19
C VAL A 87 3.12 -6.86 11.76
N VAL A 88 3.10 -5.72 11.08
CA VAL A 88 3.80 -4.51 11.49
C VAL A 88 3.19 -3.89 12.74
N GLY A 89 1.88 -3.69 12.77
CA GLY A 89 1.23 -2.95 13.87
C GLY A 89 1.38 -3.58 15.25
N PRO A 90 1.25 -4.89 15.38
CA PRO A 90 1.56 -5.53 16.66
C PRO A 90 3.04 -5.47 17.05
N TRP A 91 3.95 -5.56 16.08
CA TRP A 91 5.39 -5.40 16.33
C TRP A 91 5.72 -3.98 16.80
N GLU A 92 5.07 -2.97 16.21
CA GLU A 92 5.19 -1.57 16.62
C GLU A 92 4.71 -1.38 18.06
N GLU A 93 3.58 -2.00 18.42
CA GLU A 93 3.05 -1.93 19.79
C GLU A 93 3.99 -2.61 20.79
N TYR A 94 4.52 -3.79 20.47
CA TYR A 94 5.48 -4.50 21.33
C TYR A 94 6.74 -3.66 21.62
N HIS A 95 7.28 -3.00 20.59
CA HIS A 95 8.45 -2.14 20.74
C HIS A 95 8.11 -0.73 21.25
N SER A 96 6.84 -0.46 21.55
CA SER A 96 6.38 0.86 21.99
C SER A 96 6.81 1.98 21.04
N ILE A 97 6.71 1.71 19.73
CA ILE A 97 7.03 2.70 18.70
C ILE A 97 6.09 3.90 18.87
N PRO A 98 6.61 5.14 18.99
CA PRO A 98 5.80 6.34 19.16
C PRO A 98 4.77 6.49 18.04
N GLU A 99 3.55 6.93 18.36
CA GLU A 99 2.43 6.97 17.42
C GLU A 99 2.75 7.77 16.14
N GLU A 100 3.51 8.85 16.24
CA GLU A 100 3.95 9.67 15.12
C GLU A 100 4.93 8.94 14.19
N GLN A 101 5.62 7.91 14.68
CA GLN A 101 6.55 7.07 13.91
C GLN A 101 5.90 5.79 13.38
N ARG A 102 4.71 5.43 13.89
CA ARG A 102 3.99 4.24 13.46
C ARG A 102 3.47 4.37 12.04
N GLU A 103 3.64 3.29 11.30
CA GLU A 103 3.15 3.12 9.94
C GLU A 103 1.75 2.49 9.91
N THR A 104 1.33 1.91 11.03
CA THR A 104 -0.02 1.38 11.22
C THR A 104 -0.78 2.13 12.30
N GLU A 105 -2.10 2.04 12.22
CA GLU A 105 -3.03 2.50 13.24
C GLU A 105 -3.99 1.35 13.58
N TYR A 106 -4.46 1.30 14.83
CA TYR A 106 -5.40 0.27 15.25
C TYR A 106 -6.85 0.74 15.03
N ASP A 107 -7.60 0.05 14.20
CA ASP A 107 -9.03 0.29 14.02
C ASP A 107 -9.79 -0.41 15.14
N HIS A 108 -10.16 0.37 16.17
CA HIS A 108 -10.90 -0.14 17.33
C HIS A 108 -12.27 -0.72 16.97
N ALA A 109 -12.92 -0.23 15.91
CA ALA A 109 -14.24 -0.73 15.50
C ALA A 109 -14.14 -2.12 14.85
N ARG A 110 -13.03 -2.39 14.13
CA ARG A 110 -12.80 -3.66 13.44
C ARG A 110 -11.90 -4.62 14.21
N GLY A 111 -11.21 -4.15 15.23
CA GLY A 111 -10.24 -4.94 15.99
C GLY A 111 -9.02 -5.37 15.17
N LEU A 112 -8.62 -4.57 14.19
CA LEU A 112 -7.55 -4.89 13.24
C LEU A 112 -6.63 -3.68 13.05
N TYR A 113 -5.35 -3.93 12.79
CA TYR A 113 -4.46 -2.85 12.35
C TYR A 113 -4.78 -2.46 10.90
N ARG A 114 -4.62 -1.19 10.55
CA ARG A 114 -4.69 -0.74 9.17
C ARG A 114 -3.45 0.12 8.86
N PRO A 115 -2.98 0.12 7.61
CA PRO A 115 -1.95 1.07 7.22
C PRO A 115 -2.49 2.49 7.35
N ARG A 116 -1.67 3.43 7.82
CA ARG A 116 -2.09 4.84 7.87
C ARG A 116 -2.30 5.40 6.48
N GLN A 117 -3.18 6.39 6.37
CA GLN A 117 -3.45 7.08 5.10
C GLN A 117 -2.22 7.78 4.52
N SER A 118 -1.27 8.24 5.32
CA SER A 118 -0.03 8.89 4.84
C SER A 118 1.09 7.91 4.47
N VAL A 119 0.90 6.60 4.67
CA VAL A 119 1.95 5.60 4.47
C VAL A 119 1.80 4.97 3.09
N SER A 120 2.83 5.12 2.26
CA SER A 120 2.89 4.48 0.94
C SER A 120 3.05 2.96 1.03
N PRO A 121 2.65 2.21 -0.01
CA PRO A 121 2.84 0.76 -0.07
C PRO A 121 4.29 0.31 0.13
N GLU A 122 5.26 1.03 -0.42
CA GLU A 122 6.68 0.64 -0.31
C GLU A 122 7.27 0.90 1.07
N ARG A 123 6.85 1.99 1.73
CA ARG A 123 7.28 2.27 3.11
C ARG A 123 6.83 1.14 4.04
N LEU A 124 5.55 0.76 3.96
CA LEU A 124 5.00 -0.34 4.74
C LEU A 124 5.64 -1.69 4.39
N LYS A 125 5.90 -1.95 3.11
CA LYS A 125 6.61 -3.18 2.68
C LYS A 125 8.00 -3.25 3.27
N THR A 126 8.73 -2.14 3.31
CA THR A 126 10.09 -2.05 3.86
C THR A 126 10.08 -2.36 5.35
N ARG A 127 9.14 -1.75 6.09
CA ARG A 127 8.94 -2.05 7.51
C ARG A 127 8.56 -3.51 7.74
N TYR A 128 7.62 -4.03 6.97
CA TYR A 128 7.21 -5.43 7.04
C TYR A 128 8.40 -6.40 6.85
N ILE A 129 9.27 -6.14 5.89
CA ILE A 129 10.48 -6.95 5.67
C ILE A 129 11.41 -6.86 6.89
N SER A 130 11.64 -5.66 7.43
CA SER A 130 12.43 -5.46 8.65
C SER A 130 11.86 -6.22 9.85
N VAL A 131 10.54 -6.15 10.07
CA VAL A 131 9.84 -6.88 11.13
C VAL A 131 9.99 -8.40 10.96
N LYS A 132 9.93 -8.91 9.72
CA LYS A 132 10.10 -10.34 9.45
C LYS A 132 11.53 -10.83 9.70
N MET A 133 12.53 -9.97 9.55
CA MET A 133 13.93 -10.30 9.84
C MET A 133 14.28 -10.22 11.33
N SER A 134 13.54 -9.41 12.10
CA SER A 134 13.68 -9.32 13.56
C SER A 134 12.32 -9.54 14.26
N PRO A 135 11.82 -10.79 14.23
CA PRO A 135 10.52 -11.11 14.82
C PRO A 135 10.60 -11.05 16.35
N VAL A 136 9.51 -10.62 16.96
CA VAL A 136 9.36 -10.64 18.43
C VAL A 136 9.01 -12.06 18.89
N PRO A 137 9.67 -12.61 19.93
CA PRO A 137 9.31 -13.92 20.48
C PRO A 137 7.88 -13.95 21.03
N ASN A 138 7.13 -15.02 20.74
CA ASN A 138 5.82 -15.36 21.33
C ASN A 138 4.63 -14.38 21.12
N TRP A 139 4.63 -13.55 20.08
CA TRP A 139 3.50 -12.64 19.80
C TRP A 139 2.24 -13.31 19.19
N HIS A 140 2.25 -14.62 18.91
CA HIS A 140 1.06 -15.35 18.42
C HIS A 140 0.01 -15.59 19.53
N THR A 141 -0.42 -14.56 20.24
CA THR A 141 -1.75 -14.45 20.86
C THR A 141 -1.89 -13.04 21.41
N PRO A 142 -2.80 -12.20 20.90
CA PRO A 142 -3.16 -10.99 21.61
C PRO A 142 -3.74 -11.42 22.96
N LYS A 143 -3.09 -11.08 24.07
CA LYS A 143 -3.77 -11.13 25.37
C LYS A 143 -4.94 -10.16 25.27
N ARG A 144 -6.16 -10.68 25.26
CA ARG A 144 -7.34 -9.85 25.50
C ARG A 144 -7.05 -9.04 26.76
N LYS A 145 -7.07 -7.71 26.67
CA LYS A 145 -7.11 -6.86 27.85
C LYS A 145 -8.47 -7.13 28.50
N ASP A 146 -8.49 -8.02 29.49
CA ASP A 146 -9.66 -8.23 30.33
C ASP A 146 -10.06 -6.88 30.92
N THR A 147 -11.21 -6.38 30.48
CA THR A 147 -11.81 -5.18 31.05
C THR A 147 -12.25 -5.53 32.48
N PRO A 148 -11.87 -4.76 33.51
CA PRO A 148 -12.28 -5.07 34.87
C PRO A 148 -13.81 -5.01 34.96
N ARG A 149 -14.45 -6.13 35.31
CA ARG A 149 -15.84 -6.11 35.76
C ARG A 149 -15.89 -5.30 37.04
N HIS A 150 -16.44 -4.09 36.97
CA HIS A 150 -16.87 -3.35 38.15
C HIS A 150 -17.81 -4.27 38.95
N GLY A 151 -17.36 -4.65 40.15
CA GLY A 151 -18.20 -5.30 41.14
C GLY A 151 -19.30 -4.33 41.54
N ALA A 152 -20.54 -4.67 41.22
CA ALA A 152 -21.70 -4.12 41.89
C ALA A 152 -21.70 -4.65 43.33
N ARG A 153 -21.65 -3.74 44.29
CA ARG A 153 -22.17 -3.94 45.65
C ARG A 153 -23.44 -3.13 45.77
#